data_AF-A0A2H0QU36-F1
#
_entry.id   AF-A0A2H0QU36-F1
#
_cell.length_a   1.000
_cell.length_b   1.000
_cell.length_c   1.000
_cell.angle_alpha   90.00
_cell.angle_beta   90.00
_cell.angle_gamma   90.00
#
_symmetry.space_group_name_H-M   'P 1'
#
loop_
_entity.id
_entity.type
_entity.pdbx_description
1 polymer ?
#
loop_
_entity_poly.entity_id
_entity_poly.type
_entity_poly.pdbx_seq_one_letter_code
_entity_poly.pdbx_strand_id
1 'polypeptide(L)' 'MAKKNTILVKLTSTGINKNGKPTGTFFVKKRNPKKQPEKLSFKKYDPKAVKDDKGNSANDNKPGMHVLFVEKKMPNPKAN' A
#
# COMPACT_ATOMS: atom_id res chain seq x y z
N MET A 1 -27.73 12.47 15.35
CA MET A 1 -26.33 12.32 14.87
C MET A 1 -26.32 11.40 13.65
N ALA A 2 -25.93 11.90 12.47
CA ALA A 2 -25.83 11.06 11.28
C ALA A 2 -24.64 10.09 11.39
N LYS A 3 -24.84 8.83 10.98
CA LYS A 3 -23.76 7.83 10.97
C LYS A 3 -22.65 8.27 10.01
N LYS A 4 -21.40 8.25 10.49
CA LYS A 4 -20.23 8.58 9.65
C LYS A 4 -20.08 7.53 8.56
N ASN A 5 -20.11 7.94 7.30
CA ASN A 5 -19.95 7.05 6.14
C ASN A 5 -18.46 6.72 5.88
N THR A 6 -17.71 6.36 6.92
CA THR A 6 -16.28 6.05 6.81
C THR A 6 -16.08 4.56 6.67
N ILE A 7 -15.43 4.13 5.59
CA ILE A 7 -15.01 2.74 5.38
C ILE A 7 -13.54 2.57 5.73
N LEU A 8 -13.18 1.37 6.17
CA LEU A 8 -11.80 0.97 6.45
C LEU A 8 -11.21 0.32 5.20
N VAL A 9 -10.04 0.78 4.77
CA VAL A 9 -9.39 0.32 3.53
C VAL A 9 -7.94 -0.07 3.79
N LYS A 10 -7.45 -1.01 2.98
CA LYS A 10 -6.07 -1.50 3.02
C LYS A 10 -5.28 -0.81 1.91
N LEU A 11 -4.22 -0.09 2.25
CA LEU A 11 -3.26 0.43 1.28
C LEU A 11 -2.14 -0.60 1.15
N THR A 12 -2.07 -1.32 0.03
CA THR A 12 -1.01 -2.31 -0.20
C THR A 12 0.16 -1.70 -0.96
N SER A 13 1.37 -1.97 -0.50
CA SER A 13 2.61 -1.59 -1.20
C SER A 13 2.67 -2.22 -2.58
N THR A 14 3.14 -1.46 -3.56
CA THR A 14 3.50 -1.97 -4.89
C THR A 14 4.98 -2.41 -4.95
N GLY A 15 5.72 -2.29 -3.84
CA GLY A 15 7.11 -2.70 -3.78
C GLY A 15 7.27 -4.21 -3.89
N ILE A 16 8.41 -4.61 -4.44
CA ILE A 16 8.89 -6.00 -4.43
C ILE A 16 10.00 -6.17 -3.39
N ASN A 17 10.17 -7.39 -2.90
CA ASN A 17 11.26 -7.78 -2.02
C ASN A 17 12.42 -8.40 -2.81
N LYS A 18 13.51 -8.75 -2.10
CA LYS A 18 14.71 -9.38 -2.67
C LYS A 18 14.44 -10.66 -3.47
N ASN A 19 13.33 -11.33 -3.21
CA ASN A 19 12.95 -12.59 -3.85
C ASN A 19 12.02 -12.36 -5.05
N GLY A 20 11.86 -11.11 -5.51
CA GLY A 20 10.97 -10.74 -6.62
C GLY A 20 9.47 -10.84 -6.28
N LYS A 21 9.11 -11.00 -5.02
CA LYS A 21 7.70 -11.12 -4.57
C LYS A 21 7.21 -9.79 -3.97
N PRO A 22 5.89 -9.53 -3.93
CA PRO A 22 5.36 -8.37 -3.23
C PRO A 22 5.82 -8.34 -1.76
N THR A 23 6.14 -7.15 -1.22
CA THR A 23 6.62 -7.03 0.16
C THR A 23 5.58 -7.44 1.21
N GLY A 24 4.30 -7.40 0.84
CA GLY A 24 3.18 -7.69 1.74
C GLY A 24 2.94 -6.59 2.77
N THR A 25 3.68 -5.48 2.74
CA THR A 25 3.44 -4.36 3.64
C THR A 25 2.15 -3.64 3.27
N PHE A 26 1.42 -3.24 4.30
CA PHE A 26 0.18 -2.50 4.10
C PHE A 26 -0.07 -1.53 5.23
N PHE A 27 -0.82 -0.49 4.91
CA PHE A 27 -1.38 0.43 5.90
C PHE A 27 -2.89 0.32 5.92
N VAL A 28 -3.46 0.59 7.07
CA VAL A 28 -4.91 0.70 7.22
C VAL A 28 -5.27 2.17 7.31
N LYS A 29 -6.25 2.62 6.51
CA LYS A 29 -6.79 3.98 6.58
C LYS A 29 -8.31 3.94 6.56
N LYS A 30 -8.92 5.00 7.09
CA LYS A 30 -10.34 5.28 6.91
C LYS A 30 -10.51 6.24 5.74
N ARG A 31 -11.51 6.02 4.89
CA ARG A 31 -11.93 6.99 3.87
C ARG A 31 -13.44 7.14 3.81
N ASN A 32 -13.91 8.26 3.29
CA ASN A 32 -15.33 8.48 3.02
C ASN A 32 -15.57 8.44 1.51
N PRO A 33 -16.17 7.36 0.97
CA PRO A 33 -16.34 7.16 -0.47
C PRO A 33 -17.26 8.21 -1.12
N LYS A 34 -18.10 8.91 -0.32
CA LYS A 34 -18.93 10.02 -0.83
C LYS A 34 -18.13 11.29 -1.09
N LYS A 35 -17.05 11.52 -0.34
CA LYS A 35 -16.19 12.71 -0.50
C LYS A 35 -14.96 12.42 -1.37
N GLN A 36 -14.47 11.20 -1.32
CA GLN A 36 -13.30 10.72 -2.07
C GLN A 36 -13.73 9.47 -2.86
N PRO A 37 -14.32 9.66 -4.05
CA PRO A 37 -14.82 8.54 -4.86
C PRO A 37 -13.68 7.67 -5.38
N GLU A 38 -12.55 8.29 -5.75
CA GLU A 38 -11.37 7.61 -6.27
C GLU A 38 -10.63 6.77 -5.22
N LYS A 39 -9.86 5.80 -5.71
CA LYS A 39 -9.01 4.95 -4.87
C LYS A 39 -7.84 5.75 -4.32
N LEU A 40 -7.57 5.58 -3.03
CA LEU A 40 -6.42 6.22 -2.41
C LEU A 40 -5.11 5.64 -2.95
N SER A 41 -4.18 6.51 -3.32
CA SER A 41 -2.80 6.15 -3.63
C SER A 41 -1.84 7.13 -2.96
N PHE A 42 -0.77 6.63 -2.34
CA PHE A 42 0.21 7.45 -1.64
C PHE A 42 1.61 6.90 -1.83
N LYS A 43 2.61 7.76 -2.06
CA LYS A 43 4.02 7.36 -1.96
C LYS A 43 4.43 7.32 -0.49
N LYS A 44 4.83 6.15 0.00
CA LYS A 44 5.27 5.94 1.39
C LYS A 44 6.49 5.04 1.45
N TYR A 45 7.27 5.20 2.51
CA TYR A 45 8.42 4.34 2.76
C TYR A 45 7.97 2.90 3.03
N ASP A 46 8.53 1.97 2.28
CA ASP A 46 8.44 0.54 2.54
C ASP A 46 9.85 0.03 2.88
N PRO A 47 10.11 -0.39 4.14
CA PRO A 47 11.43 -0.85 4.56
C PRO A 47 11.85 -2.16 3.89
N LYS A 48 10.91 -2.93 3.33
CA LYS A 48 11.18 -4.22 2.68
C LYS A 48 11.28 -4.10 1.16
N ALA A 49 10.90 -2.95 0.61
CA ALA A 49 10.94 -2.73 -0.83
C ALA A 49 12.38 -2.57 -1.30
N VAL A 50 12.73 -3.26 -2.39
CA VAL A 50 14.00 -3.12 -3.10
C VAL A 50 13.74 -2.56 -4.49
N LYS A 51 14.77 -1.96 -5.09
CA LYS A 51 14.74 -1.55 -6.50
C LYS A 51 14.91 -2.80 -7.38
N ASP A 52 14.17 -2.86 -8.47
CA ASP A 52 14.37 -3.85 -9.53
C ASP A 52 15.46 -3.38 -10.51
N ASP A 53 15.92 -4.29 -11.36
CA ASP A 53 17.00 -4.07 -12.33
C ASP A 53 16.66 -3.04 -13.43
N LYS A 54 15.45 -2.46 -13.41
CA LYS A 54 14.94 -1.48 -14.41
C LYS A 54 15.21 -0.02 -14.04
N GLY A 55 16.08 0.22 -13.06
CA GLY A 55 16.79 1.48 -12.88
C GLY A 55 16.15 2.46 -11.89
N ASN A 56 16.85 2.68 -10.78
CA ASN A 56 17.55 3.97 -10.57
C ASN A 56 18.36 3.98 -9.26
N SER A 57 19.67 4.20 -9.38
CA SER A 57 20.68 4.45 -8.32
C SER A 57 21.21 3.23 -7.56
N ALA A 58 22.08 2.48 -8.24
CA ALA A 58 23.54 2.39 -8.01
C ALA A 58 24.07 2.01 -6.62
N ASN A 59 23.32 1.29 -5.79
CA ASN A 59 23.86 0.60 -4.61
C ASN A 59 23.03 -0.66 -4.28
N ASP A 60 23.17 -1.66 -5.16
CA ASP A 60 23.02 -3.10 -4.94
C ASP A 60 22.09 -3.52 -3.80
N ASN A 61 20.82 -3.73 -4.13
CA ASN A 61 19.90 -4.54 -3.32
C ASN A 61 19.66 -4.05 -1.87
N LYS A 62 19.92 -2.76 -1.60
CA LYS A 62 19.60 -2.14 -0.30
C LYS A 62 18.08 -2.09 -0.10
N PRO A 63 17.57 -2.67 1.01
CA PRO A 63 16.15 -2.60 1.33
C PRO A 63 15.79 -1.19 1.80
N GLY A 64 14.57 -0.77 1.48
CA GLY A 64 14.01 0.51 1.91
C GLY A 64 13.90 1.52 0.78
N MET A 65 12.68 1.76 0.32
CA MET A 65 12.40 2.82 -0.66
C MET A 65 10.98 3.36 -0.50
N HIS A 66 10.77 4.63 -0.87
CA HIS A 66 9.43 5.15 -1.05
C HIS A 66 8.78 4.54 -2.30
N VAL A 67 7.73 3.77 -2.10
CA VAL A 67 6.96 3.10 -3.15
C VAL A 67 5.51 3.56 -3.11
N LEU A 68 4.78 3.30 -4.19
CA LEU A 68 3.35 3.59 -4.24
C LEU A 68 2.60 2.57 -3.36
N PHE A 69 1.66 3.05 -2.57
CA PHE A 69 0.70 2.23 -1.86
C PHE A 69 -0.67 2.49 -2.45
N VAL A 70 -1.34 1.44 -2.90
CA VAL A 70 -2.64 1.52 -3.60
C VAL A 70 -3.72 0.87 -2.76
N GLU A 71 -4.90 1.50 -2.73
CA GLU A 71 -6.07 0.99 -2.04
C GLU A 71 -6.57 -0.36 -2.60
N LYS A 72 -6.75 -1.31 -1.69
CA LYS A 72 -7.47 -2.56 -1.85
C LYS A 72 -8.54 -2.68 -0.77
N LYS A 73 -9.58 -3.45 -1.08
CA LYS A 73 -10.67 -3.76 -0.15
C LYS A 73 -10.13 -4.58 1.03
N MET A 74 -10.53 -4.24 2.25
CA MET A 74 -10.24 -5.06 3.42
C MET A 74 -11.00 -6.39 3.34
N PRO A 75 -10.38 -7.52 3.72
CA PRO A 75 -11.12 -8.77 3.89
C PRO A 75 -12.18 -8.59 4.97
N ASN A 76 -13.35 -9.20 4.78
CA ASN A 76 -14.41 -9.17 5.78
C ASN A 76 -13.99 -10.08 6.95
N PRO A 77 -13.83 -9.56 8.19
CA PRO A 77 -13.40 -10.38 9.32
C PRO A 77 -14.40 -11.50 9.68
N LYS A 78 -15.64 -11.44 9.17
CA LYS A 78 -16.68 -12.47 9.37
C LYS A 78 -16.76 -13.50 8.23
N ALA A 79 -15.84 -13.49 7.27
CA ALA A 79 -15.90 -14.35 6.09
C ALA A 79 -15.07 -15.64 6.17
N ASN A 80 -14.69 -16.08 7.38
CA ASN A 80 -14.02 -17.35 7.63
C ASN A 80 -14.84 -18.17 8.63
#